data_AF-A0AAU3L449-F1
#
_entry.id   AF-A0AAU3L449-F1
#
_cell.length_a   1.000
_cell.length_b   1.000
_cell.length_c   1.000
_cell.angle_alpha   90.00
_cell.angle_beta   90.00
_cell.angle_gamma   90.00
#
_symmetry.space_group_name_H-M   'P 1'
#
loop_
_entity.id
_entity.type
_entity.pdbx_description
1 polymer ?
#
loop_
_entity_poly.entity_id
_entity_poly.type
_entity_poly.pdbx_seq_one_letter_code
_entity_poly.pdbx_strand_id
1 'polypeptide(L)'
;MTLPPEPQEVDYPLTTKEGWGAFVNEMPAPPLTLPPAVLQRLTETERADYDMAREDYHAQLVIVSTPTIRHVAATGRKRILLNRHQHSARRGLIVSGPAGTGKTTAITQLGKNYEQLTRRRGTLSPRALPVLYVTVPPAATPKMLAIEFARFIGLPLPSRFSQVEVTNRVCDLVCTLGCRLVLIDELHNLDIHSRIGAEASDQIKYLSERIPATFVLAGVDIEGTGLFAGRRGGQIASRYSLIPTSSFRHKTPRNRRPGSPWSPPWRTHCGCTRTARAPSCGSPPTCTTAPQA
;
A
#
# COMPACT_ATOMS: atom_id res chain seq x y z
N MET A 1 8.12 -19.50 -41.75
CA MET A 1 7.13 -19.59 -40.67
C MET A 1 7.71 -18.79 -39.51
N THR A 2 7.31 -17.52 -39.40
CA THR A 2 7.84 -16.59 -38.41
C THR A 2 7.33 -17.04 -37.04
N LEU A 3 8.23 -17.36 -36.11
CA LEU A 3 7.84 -17.61 -34.72
C LEU A 3 7.03 -16.40 -34.23
N PRO A 4 5.89 -16.59 -33.55
CA PRO A 4 5.20 -15.48 -32.92
C PRO A 4 6.19 -14.78 -31.98
N PRO A 5 6.18 -13.43 -31.91
CA PRO A 5 7.03 -12.72 -30.98
C PRO A 5 6.80 -13.29 -29.58
N GLU A 6 7.88 -13.56 -28.85
CA GLU A 6 7.78 -13.94 -27.44
C GLU A 6 6.88 -12.91 -26.74
N PRO A 7 5.92 -13.36 -25.91
CA PRO A 7 5.05 -12.44 -25.20
C PRO A 7 5.94 -11.51 -24.38
N GLN A 8 5.95 -10.21 -24.73
CA GLN A 8 6.59 -9.20 -23.91
C GLN A 8 5.98 -9.31 -22.51
N GLU A 9 6.81 -9.52 -21.49
CA GLU A 9 6.38 -9.42 -20.10
C GLU A 9 5.91 -7.98 -19.87
N VAL A 10 4.59 -7.79 -19.95
CA VAL A 10 3.96 -6.52 -19.58
C VAL A 10 3.90 -6.50 -18.07
N ASP A 11 4.74 -5.66 -17.45
CA ASP A 11 4.66 -5.41 -16.01
C ASP A 11 3.40 -4.59 -15.71
N TYR A 12 2.41 -5.25 -15.11
CA TYR A 12 1.13 -4.64 -14.78
C TYR A 12 1.19 -4.05 -13.37
N PRO A 13 0.78 -2.78 -13.17
CA PRO A 13 0.80 -2.18 -11.84
C PRO A 13 -0.19 -2.89 -10.90
N LEU A 14 0.11 -2.88 -9.59
CA LEU A 14 -0.71 -3.50 -8.55
C LEU A 14 -2.18 -3.01 -8.53
N THR A 15 -2.45 -1.84 -9.11
CA THR A 15 -3.77 -1.23 -9.29
C THR A 15 -4.55 -1.75 -10.49
N THR A 16 -4.14 -2.89 -11.08
CA THR A 16 -4.87 -3.65 -12.10
C THR A 16 -5.11 -5.08 -11.61
N LYS A 17 -6.17 -5.74 -12.10
CA LYS A 17 -6.44 -7.14 -11.74
C LYS A 17 -5.31 -8.09 -12.19
N GLU A 18 -4.64 -7.78 -13.30
CA GLU A 18 -3.50 -8.54 -13.82
C GLU A 18 -2.29 -8.42 -12.87
N GLY A 19 -1.90 -7.18 -12.53
CA GLY A 19 -0.80 -6.93 -11.59
C GLY A 19 -1.07 -7.44 -10.19
N TRP A 20 -2.32 -7.29 -9.70
CA TRP A 20 -2.76 -7.90 -8.45
C TRP A 20 -2.69 -9.43 -8.49
N GLY A 21 -3.13 -10.05 -9.59
CA GLY A 21 -3.07 -11.49 -9.78
C GLY A 21 -1.62 -12.01 -9.77
N ALA A 22 -0.71 -11.33 -10.49
CA ALA A 22 0.71 -11.63 -10.47
C ALA A 22 1.27 -11.54 -9.03
N PHE A 23 1.01 -10.44 -8.33
CA PHE A 23 1.40 -10.24 -6.94
C PHE A 23 0.85 -11.33 -6.00
N VAL A 24 -0.40 -11.77 -6.17
CA VAL A 24 -1.00 -12.84 -5.36
C VAL A 24 -0.32 -14.18 -5.60
N ASN A 25 0.03 -14.49 -6.84
CA ASN A 25 0.65 -15.75 -7.24
C ASN A 25 2.17 -15.77 -6.99
N GLU A 26 2.78 -14.61 -6.84
CA GLU A 26 4.20 -14.48 -6.54
C GLU A 26 4.55 -15.18 -5.23
N MET A 27 5.42 -16.19 -5.33
CA MET A 27 5.98 -16.94 -4.22
C MET A 27 7.51 -16.99 -4.41
N PRO A 28 8.22 -15.93 -4.00
CA PRO A 28 9.66 -15.89 -4.19
C PRO A 28 10.31 -16.96 -3.32
N ALA A 29 10.97 -17.91 -3.97
CA ALA A 29 11.75 -18.93 -3.29
C ALA A 29 13.14 -18.35 -2.99
N PRO A 30 13.65 -18.47 -1.74
CA PRO A 30 15.02 -18.09 -1.46
C PRO A 30 15.96 -18.92 -2.35
N PRO A 31 16.95 -18.30 -3.00
CA PRO A 31 17.95 -19.03 -3.77
C PRO A 31 18.71 -19.97 -2.83
N LEU A 32 19.13 -21.11 -3.37
CA LEU A 32 19.86 -22.12 -2.61
C LEU A 32 21.17 -21.50 -2.08
N THR A 33 21.42 -21.56 -0.77
CA THR A 33 22.71 -21.11 -0.22
C THR A 33 23.79 -22.16 -0.51
N LEU A 34 24.71 -21.87 -1.42
CA LEU A 34 25.82 -22.77 -1.74
C LEU A 34 26.95 -22.68 -0.70
N PRO A 35 27.52 -23.81 -0.23
CA PRO A 35 28.70 -23.80 0.62
C PRO A 35 29.92 -23.16 -0.08
N PRO A 36 30.87 -22.54 0.66
CA PRO A 36 32.05 -21.89 0.06
C PRO A 36 32.86 -22.80 -0.87
N ALA A 37 33.01 -24.09 -0.52
CA ALA A 37 33.72 -25.06 -1.35
C ALA A 37 33.00 -25.39 -2.67
N VAL A 38 31.68 -25.20 -2.74
CA VAL A 38 30.91 -25.36 -3.98
C VAL A 38 31.02 -24.10 -4.83
N LEU A 39 30.92 -22.92 -4.20
CA LEU A 39 31.09 -21.63 -4.89
C LEU A 39 32.45 -21.50 -5.59
N GLN A 40 33.52 -21.99 -4.96
CA GLN A 40 34.87 -21.98 -5.54
C GLN A 40 35.03 -22.90 -6.75
N ARG A 41 34.10 -23.86 -6.94
CA ARG A 41 34.11 -24.82 -8.04
C ARG A 41 33.18 -24.43 -9.19
N LEU A 42 32.40 -23.36 -9.04
CA LEU A 42 31.55 -22.84 -10.12
C LEU A 42 32.43 -22.26 -11.23
N THR A 43 32.02 -22.50 -12.46
CA THR A 43 32.47 -21.74 -13.62
C THR A 43 32.02 -20.29 -13.53
N GLU A 44 32.62 -19.41 -14.34
CA GLU A 44 32.25 -17.99 -14.37
C GLU A 44 30.77 -17.78 -14.71
N THR A 45 30.24 -18.54 -15.66
CA THR A 45 28.82 -18.51 -16.06
C THR A 45 27.91 -18.98 -14.93
N GLU A 46 28.19 -20.13 -14.30
CA GLU A 46 27.36 -20.64 -13.19
C GLU A 46 27.37 -19.68 -12.00
N ARG A 47 28.50 -19.00 -11.76
CA ARG A 47 28.61 -18.00 -10.71
C ARG A 47 27.78 -16.76 -11.05
N ALA A 48 27.81 -16.29 -12.30
CA ALA A 48 26.99 -15.17 -12.76
C ALA A 48 25.49 -15.48 -12.62
N ASP A 49 25.04 -16.66 -13.03
CA ASP A 49 23.64 -17.09 -12.89
C ASP A 49 23.22 -17.18 -11.41
N TYR A 50 24.10 -17.72 -10.57
CA TYR A 50 23.89 -17.81 -9.12
C TYR A 50 23.77 -16.43 -8.46
N ASP A 51 24.66 -15.51 -8.80
CA ASP A 51 24.66 -14.16 -8.24
C ASP A 51 23.47 -13.34 -8.77
N MET A 52 23.11 -13.48 -10.05
CA MET A 52 21.91 -12.86 -10.65
C MET A 52 20.63 -13.34 -9.94
N ALA A 53 20.45 -14.66 -9.74
CA ALA A 53 19.29 -15.18 -9.01
C ALA A 53 19.20 -14.68 -7.56
N ARG A 54 20.35 -14.42 -6.92
CA ARG A 54 20.42 -13.83 -5.57
C ARG A 54 20.12 -12.36 -5.56
N GLU A 55 20.66 -11.62 -6.52
CA GLU A 55 20.37 -10.20 -6.72
C GLU A 55 18.87 -10.00 -6.97
N ASP A 56 18.27 -10.77 -7.87
CA ASP A 56 16.83 -10.74 -8.16
C ASP A 56 15.99 -11.01 -6.90
N TYR A 57 16.34 -12.06 -6.14
CA TYR A 57 15.65 -12.37 -4.88
C TYR A 57 15.79 -11.25 -3.83
N HIS A 58 16.97 -10.64 -3.71
CA HIS A 58 17.20 -9.55 -2.75
C HIS A 58 16.58 -8.23 -3.22
N ALA A 59 16.48 -8.00 -4.53
CA ALA A 59 15.82 -6.84 -5.13
C ALA A 59 14.30 -6.86 -4.92
N GLN A 60 13.69 -8.04 -4.74
CA GLN A 60 12.27 -8.19 -4.38
C GLN A 60 11.93 -7.69 -2.95
N LEU A 61 12.92 -7.27 -2.15
CA LEU A 61 12.74 -6.68 -0.81
C LEU A 61 11.77 -7.48 0.07
N VAL A 62 12.12 -8.75 0.34
CA VAL A 62 11.32 -9.71 1.12
C VAL A 62 10.62 -9.04 2.31
N ILE A 63 9.29 -9.06 2.29
CA ILE A 63 8.47 -8.39 3.28
C ILE A 63 8.59 -9.09 4.63
N VAL A 64 9.18 -8.40 5.61
CA VAL A 64 9.28 -8.89 6.98
C VAL A 64 7.96 -8.63 7.71
N SER A 65 7.48 -9.61 8.47
CA SER A 65 6.25 -9.50 9.26
C SER A 65 6.42 -8.53 10.44
N THR A 66 6.19 -7.24 10.19
CA THR A 66 6.23 -6.20 11.23
C THR A 66 5.00 -6.29 12.17
N PRO A 67 5.07 -5.74 13.39
CA PRO A 67 3.91 -5.65 14.28
C PRO A 67 2.70 -5.00 13.62
N THR A 68 2.91 -3.93 12.82
CA THR A 68 1.86 -3.27 12.04
C THR A 68 1.20 -4.22 11.05
N ILE A 69 1.98 -4.93 10.22
CA ILE A 69 1.45 -5.90 9.24
C ILE A 69 0.63 -6.98 9.96
N ARG A 70 1.14 -7.53 11.07
CA ARG A 70 0.43 -8.55 11.86
C ARG A 70 -0.88 -8.02 12.44
N HIS A 71 -0.88 -6.79 12.97
CA HIS A 71 -2.06 -6.19 13.58
C HIS A 71 -3.14 -5.87 12.53
N VAL A 72 -2.75 -5.30 11.39
CA VAL A 72 -3.65 -5.06 10.24
C VAL A 72 -4.21 -6.37 9.71
N ALA A 73 -3.38 -7.41 9.53
CA ALA A 73 -3.83 -8.71 9.07
C ALA A 73 -4.84 -9.36 10.04
N ALA A 74 -4.55 -9.36 11.34
CA ALA A 74 -5.43 -9.94 12.35
C ALA A 74 -6.77 -9.20 12.44
N THR A 75 -6.75 -7.87 12.55
CA THR A 75 -7.95 -7.05 12.64
C THR A 75 -8.75 -7.11 11.35
N GLY A 76 -8.09 -7.02 10.19
CA GLY A 76 -8.72 -7.12 8.87
C GLY A 76 -9.45 -8.45 8.68
N ARG A 77 -8.80 -9.58 8.96
CA ARG A 77 -9.44 -10.92 8.92
C ARG A 77 -10.67 -11.00 9.83
N LYS A 78 -10.58 -10.44 11.04
CA LYS A 78 -11.72 -10.39 11.98
C LYS A 78 -12.89 -9.58 11.40
N ARG A 79 -12.62 -8.42 10.76
CA ARG A 79 -13.67 -7.61 10.11
C ARG A 79 -14.33 -8.35 8.96
N ILE A 80 -13.53 -9.00 8.09
CA ILE A 80 -14.03 -9.82 6.98
C ILE A 80 -14.95 -10.94 7.49
N LEU A 81 -14.55 -11.63 8.56
CA LEU A 81 -15.36 -12.69 9.16
C LEU A 81 -16.68 -12.16 9.72
N LEU A 82 -16.64 -11.07 10.48
CA LEU A 82 -17.82 -10.45 11.09
C LEU A 82 -18.81 -9.90 10.05
N ASN A 83 -18.32 -9.51 8.87
CA ASN A 83 -19.14 -8.98 7.78
C ASN A 83 -19.80 -10.05 6.91
N ARG A 84 -19.50 -11.35 7.09
CA ARG A 84 -19.96 -12.44 6.20
C ARG A 84 -21.48 -12.49 6.03
N HIS A 85 -22.23 -12.20 7.09
CA HIS A 85 -23.70 -12.22 7.10
C HIS A 85 -24.31 -10.82 7.25
N GLN A 86 -23.51 -9.78 7.05
CA GLN A 86 -23.99 -8.40 7.13
C GLN A 86 -24.40 -7.93 5.74
N HIS A 87 -25.70 -7.63 5.59
CA HIS A 87 -26.28 -7.11 4.34
C HIS A 87 -26.09 -5.59 4.22
N SER A 88 -26.05 -4.89 5.34
CA SER A 88 -25.75 -3.46 5.47
C SER A 88 -24.80 -3.24 6.64
N ALA A 89 -24.31 -2.00 6.80
CA ALA A 89 -23.53 -1.60 7.97
C ALA A 89 -22.24 -2.38 8.24
N ARG A 90 -21.53 -2.76 7.18
CA ARG A 90 -20.26 -3.50 7.26
C ARG A 90 -19.21 -2.69 8.02
N ARG A 91 -18.46 -3.39 8.85
CA ARG A 91 -17.39 -2.81 9.67
C ARG A 91 -16.11 -2.75 8.85
N GLY A 92 -15.51 -1.57 8.77
CA GLY A 92 -14.27 -1.36 8.03
C GLY A 92 -13.04 -1.26 8.93
N LEU A 93 -11.91 -0.96 8.30
CA LEU A 93 -10.64 -0.72 8.97
C LEU A 93 -9.96 0.51 8.35
N ILE A 94 -9.36 1.36 9.19
CA ILE A 94 -8.52 2.47 8.77
C ILE A 94 -7.10 2.18 9.28
N VAL A 95 -6.10 2.35 8.41
CA VAL A 95 -4.69 2.24 8.74
C VAL A 95 -4.07 3.62 8.52
N SER A 96 -3.79 4.32 9.61
CA SER A 96 -3.30 5.71 9.58
C SER A 96 -1.86 5.81 10.05
N GLY A 97 -1.09 6.74 9.50
CA GLY A 97 0.22 7.11 10.05
C GLY A 97 1.19 7.65 9.00
N PRO A 98 2.40 8.09 9.41
CA PRO A 98 3.36 8.75 8.53
C PRO A 98 3.74 7.96 7.27
N ALA A 99 4.30 8.64 6.27
CA ALA A 99 4.90 7.96 5.11
C ALA A 99 6.00 6.98 5.56
N GLY A 100 6.13 5.85 4.87
CA GLY A 100 7.16 4.84 5.19
C GLY A 100 6.90 3.96 6.42
N THR A 101 5.73 4.01 7.06
CA THR A 101 5.39 3.11 8.20
C THR A 101 4.86 1.73 7.79
N GLY A 102 4.85 1.42 6.48
CA GLY A 102 4.42 0.12 5.96
C GLY A 102 2.89 -0.06 5.85
N LYS A 103 2.11 1.03 5.73
CA LYS A 103 0.64 0.98 5.57
C LYS A 103 0.23 0.23 4.30
N THR A 104 0.74 0.66 3.15
CA THR A 104 0.53 0.02 1.85
C THR A 104 0.87 -1.46 1.93
N THR A 105 2.07 -1.79 2.43
CA THR A 105 2.52 -3.18 2.63
C THR A 105 1.57 -3.96 3.54
N ALA A 106 1.07 -3.37 4.62
CA ALA A 106 0.18 -4.05 5.54
C ALA A 106 -1.19 -4.38 4.92
N ILE A 107 -1.79 -3.45 4.17
CA ILE A 107 -3.09 -3.67 3.52
C ILE A 107 -2.96 -4.62 2.32
N THR A 108 -1.90 -4.52 1.52
CA THR A 108 -1.69 -5.41 0.37
C THR A 108 -1.38 -6.83 0.82
N GLN A 109 -0.59 -7.01 1.89
CA GLN A 109 -0.36 -8.33 2.48
C GLN A 109 -1.62 -8.95 3.10
N LEU A 110 -2.49 -8.14 3.73
CA LEU A 110 -3.82 -8.60 4.15
C LEU A 110 -4.63 -9.12 2.95
N GLY A 111 -4.65 -8.36 1.85
CA GLY A 111 -5.35 -8.74 0.62
C GLY A 111 -4.79 -10.01 -0.01
N LYS A 112 -3.48 -10.06 -0.26
CA LYS A 112 -2.78 -11.24 -0.81
C LYS A 112 -3.08 -12.49 0.00
N ASN A 113 -2.94 -12.41 1.32
CA ASN A 113 -3.23 -13.53 2.19
C ASN A 113 -4.70 -13.95 2.16
N TYR A 114 -5.63 -12.99 2.19
CA TYR A 114 -7.07 -13.29 2.10
C TYR A 114 -7.41 -14.01 0.79
N GLU A 115 -6.88 -13.53 -0.34
CA GLU A 115 -7.12 -14.12 -1.64
C GLU A 115 -6.53 -15.53 -1.75
N GLN A 116 -5.26 -15.72 -1.39
CA GLN A 116 -4.61 -17.03 -1.39
C GLN A 116 -5.37 -18.05 -0.53
N LEU A 117 -5.80 -17.68 0.68
CA LEU A 117 -6.57 -18.56 1.55
C LEU A 117 -7.95 -18.89 0.96
N THR A 118 -8.60 -17.93 0.32
CA THR A 118 -9.93 -18.14 -0.27
C THR A 118 -9.85 -19.01 -1.51
N ARG A 119 -8.82 -18.83 -2.35
CA ARG A 119 -8.54 -19.71 -3.51
C ARG A 119 -8.19 -21.13 -3.06
N ARG A 120 -7.35 -21.30 -2.03
CA ARG A 120 -7.00 -22.62 -1.46
C ARG A 120 -8.20 -23.41 -0.93
N ARG A 121 -9.27 -22.75 -0.50
CA ARG A 121 -10.52 -23.40 -0.07
C ARG A 121 -11.35 -23.96 -1.23
N GLY A 122 -11.02 -23.63 -2.48
CA GLY A 122 -11.72 -24.11 -3.67
C GLY A 122 -13.12 -23.52 -3.88
N THR A 123 -13.51 -22.48 -3.13
CA THR A 123 -14.87 -21.91 -3.17
C THR A 123 -15.05 -20.81 -4.21
N LEU A 124 -13.98 -20.40 -4.89
CA LEU A 124 -14.00 -19.32 -5.88
C LEU A 124 -13.85 -19.86 -7.29
N SER A 125 -14.57 -19.26 -8.22
CA SER A 125 -14.31 -19.51 -9.64
C SER A 125 -12.91 -19.01 -10.03
N PRO A 126 -12.27 -19.56 -11.07
CA PRO A 126 -10.98 -19.07 -11.55
C PRO A 126 -11.00 -17.58 -11.93
N ARG A 127 -12.16 -17.08 -12.39
CA ARG A 127 -12.36 -15.68 -12.79
C ARG A 127 -12.79 -14.76 -11.65
N ALA A 128 -12.95 -15.28 -10.43
CA ALA A 128 -13.35 -14.45 -9.29
C ALA A 128 -12.24 -13.45 -8.93
N LEU A 129 -12.67 -12.27 -8.46
CA LEU A 129 -11.81 -11.18 -8.00
C LEU A 129 -12.20 -10.83 -6.56
N PRO A 130 -11.73 -11.61 -5.57
CA PRO A 130 -12.16 -11.48 -4.18
C PRO A 130 -11.62 -10.21 -3.51
N VAL A 131 -10.55 -9.63 -4.05
CA VAL A 131 -9.91 -8.40 -3.56
C VAL A 131 -9.82 -7.35 -4.66
N LEU A 132 -10.12 -6.10 -4.30
CA LEU A 132 -9.81 -4.91 -5.10
C LEU A 132 -8.76 -4.08 -4.37
N TYR A 133 -7.77 -3.56 -5.10
CA TYR A 133 -6.79 -2.62 -4.57
C TYR A 133 -6.73 -1.36 -5.44
N VAL A 134 -7.15 -0.23 -4.88
CA VAL A 134 -7.16 1.06 -5.58
C VAL A 134 -6.39 2.10 -4.78
N THR A 135 -5.73 3.00 -5.49
CA THR A 135 -5.05 4.17 -4.91
C THR A 135 -5.88 5.41 -5.21
N VAL A 136 -6.11 6.26 -4.22
CA VAL A 136 -6.78 7.54 -4.46
C VAL A 136 -5.84 8.47 -5.23
N PRO A 137 -6.22 8.98 -6.42
CA PRO A 137 -5.37 9.89 -7.16
C PRO A 137 -5.28 11.27 -6.47
N PRO A 138 -4.24 12.07 -6.74
CA PRO A 138 -4.16 13.44 -6.25
C PRO A 138 -5.39 14.26 -6.64
N ALA A 139 -5.93 15.05 -5.69
CA ALA A 139 -7.14 15.86 -5.89
C ALA A 139 -8.33 15.07 -6.44
N ALA A 140 -8.52 13.83 -5.96
CA ALA A 140 -9.53 12.93 -6.50
C ALA A 140 -10.94 13.50 -6.40
N THR A 141 -11.64 13.47 -7.52
CA THR A 141 -13.09 13.68 -7.59
C THR A 141 -13.83 12.35 -7.41
N PRO A 142 -15.13 12.37 -7.06
CA PRO A 142 -15.97 11.17 -7.05
C PRO A 142 -15.91 10.35 -8.34
N LYS A 143 -15.87 11.05 -9.49
CA LYS A 143 -15.77 10.42 -10.81
C LYS A 143 -14.42 9.73 -10.99
N MET A 144 -13.32 10.36 -10.59
CA MET A 144 -11.99 9.76 -10.64
C MET A 144 -11.92 8.49 -9.79
N LEU A 145 -12.47 8.51 -8.57
CA LEU A 145 -12.55 7.31 -7.73
C LEU A 145 -13.30 6.17 -8.43
N ALA A 146 -14.46 6.43 -9.02
CA ALA A 146 -15.22 5.40 -9.75
C ALA A 146 -14.42 4.84 -10.94
N ILE A 147 -13.64 5.69 -11.64
CA ILE A 147 -12.77 5.27 -12.74
C ILE A 147 -11.63 4.37 -12.25
N GLU A 148 -11.03 4.63 -11.07
CA GLU A 148 -9.98 3.76 -10.53
C GLU A 148 -10.49 2.34 -10.26
N PHE A 149 -11.70 2.19 -9.73
CA PHE A 149 -12.34 0.88 -9.58
C PHE A 149 -12.59 0.20 -10.94
N ALA A 150 -13.08 0.96 -11.92
CA ALA A 150 -13.30 0.45 -13.28
C ALA A 150 -11.99 0.00 -13.94
N ARG A 151 -10.92 0.78 -13.77
CA ARG A 151 -9.58 0.45 -14.26
C ARG A 151 -9.07 -0.83 -13.62
N PHE A 152 -9.20 -0.98 -12.31
CA PHE A 152 -8.74 -2.17 -11.60
C PHE A 152 -9.37 -3.45 -12.16
N ILE A 153 -10.70 -3.46 -12.34
CA ILE A 153 -11.42 -4.66 -12.84
C ILE A 153 -11.30 -4.85 -14.36
N GLY A 154 -10.66 -3.91 -15.07
CA GLY A 154 -10.57 -3.90 -16.53
C GLY A 154 -11.92 -3.68 -17.21
N LEU A 155 -12.79 -2.86 -16.62
CA LEU A 155 -14.08 -2.49 -17.21
C LEU A 155 -13.85 -1.49 -18.36
N PRO A 156 -14.19 -1.83 -19.61
CA PRO A 156 -14.08 -0.89 -20.72
C PRO A 156 -15.08 0.25 -20.54
N LEU A 157 -14.55 1.47 -20.47
CA LEU A 157 -15.35 2.68 -20.38
C LEU A 157 -15.51 3.30 -21.78
N PRO A 158 -16.72 3.71 -22.18
CA PRO A 158 -16.92 4.44 -23.43
C PRO A 158 -16.20 5.80 -23.41
N SER A 159 -16.10 6.48 -24.54
CA SER A 159 -15.49 7.82 -24.61
C SER A 159 -16.26 8.88 -23.80
N ARG A 160 -17.57 8.66 -23.60
CA ARG A 160 -18.44 9.51 -22.78
C ARG A 160 -19.21 8.66 -21.79
N PHE A 161 -19.12 9.02 -20.51
CA PHE A 161 -19.84 8.37 -19.42
C PHE A 161 -20.08 9.36 -18.27
N SER A 162 -21.15 9.12 -17.53
CA SER A 162 -21.43 9.79 -16.26
C SER A 162 -20.78 9.05 -15.08
N GLN A 163 -20.57 9.74 -13.95
CA GLN A 163 -20.10 9.10 -12.71
C GLN A 163 -21.07 8.00 -12.25
N VAL A 164 -22.38 8.26 -12.36
CA VAL A 164 -23.44 7.32 -11.94
C VAL A 164 -23.38 6.04 -12.75
N GLU A 165 -23.21 6.16 -14.07
CA GLU A 165 -23.10 5.02 -14.98
C GLU A 165 -21.88 4.16 -14.65
N VAL A 166 -20.70 4.77 -14.49
CA VAL A 166 -19.47 4.03 -14.11
C VAL A 166 -19.66 3.34 -12.77
N THR A 167 -20.19 4.06 -11.78
CA THR A 167 -20.41 3.52 -10.43
C THR A 167 -21.35 2.32 -10.46
N ASN A 168 -22.44 2.38 -11.24
CA ASN A 168 -23.37 1.26 -11.38
C ASN A 168 -22.68 0.04 -11.99
N ARG A 169 -22.00 0.22 -13.13
CA ARG A 169 -21.32 -0.89 -13.83
C ARG A 169 -20.21 -1.50 -12.97
N VAL A 170 -19.47 -0.68 -12.22
CA VAL A 170 -18.48 -1.14 -11.24
C VAL A 170 -19.15 -1.99 -10.16
N CYS A 171 -20.19 -1.47 -9.49
CA CYS A 171 -20.87 -2.21 -8.43
C CYS A 171 -21.40 -3.56 -8.93
N ASP A 172 -22.04 -3.59 -10.10
CA ASP A 172 -22.64 -4.80 -10.67
C ASP A 172 -21.56 -5.84 -11.00
N LEU A 173 -20.48 -5.43 -11.66
CA LEU A 173 -19.38 -6.32 -12.02
C LEU A 173 -18.62 -6.82 -10.79
N VAL A 174 -18.31 -5.93 -9.84
CA VAL A 174 -17.60 -6.29 -8.60
C VAL A 174 -18.41 -7.26 -7.75
N CYS A 175 -19.73 -7.08 -7.66
CA CYS A 175 -20.63 -8.04 -7.01
C CYS A 175 -20.60 -9.41 -7.72
N THR A 176 -20.65 -9.42 -9.05
CA THR A 176 -20.62 -10.64 -9.88
C THR A 176 -19.29 -11.39 -9.74
N LEU A 177 -18.18 -10.66 -9.64
CA LEU A 177 -16.84 -11.22 -9.45
C LEU A 177 -16.60 -11.75 -8.02
N GLY A 178 -17.58 -11.60 -7.12
CA GLY A 178 -17.52 -12.15 -5.77
C GLY A 178 -16.54 -11.41 -4.86
N CYS A 179 -16.32 -10.10 -5.08
CA CYS A 179 -15.45 -9.29 -4.24
C CYS A 179 -15.94 -9.23 -2.79
N ARG A 180 -15.03 -9.42 -1.84
CA ARG A 180 -15.31 -9.42 -0.39
C ARG A 180 -14.37 -8.51 0.40
N LEU A 181 -13.33 -7.98 -0.21
CA LEU A 181 -12.38 -7.07 0.39
C LEU A 181 -12.01 -5.96 -0.61
N VAL A 182 -12.15 -4.71 -0.19
CA VAL A 182 -11.73 -3.53 -0.95
C VAL A 182 -10.67 -2.81 -0.15
N LEU A 183 -9.52 -2.58 -0.77
CA LEU A 183 -8.39 -1.86 -0.21
C LEU A 183 -8.29 -0.52 -0.95
N ILE A 184 -8.35 0.57 -0.21
CA ILE A 184 -8.18 1.93 -0.73
C ILE A 184 -6.95 2.54 -0.05
N ASP A 185 -5.91 2.83 -0.82
CA ASP A 185 -4.69 3.47 -0.33
C ASP A 185 -4.62 4.95 -0.70
N GLU A 186 -3.65 5.67 -0.13
CA GLU A 186 -3.38 7.08 -0.42
C GLU A 186 -4.56 8.01 -0.13
N LEU A 187 -5.39 7.67 0.86
CA LEU A 187 -6.63 8.39 1.20
C LEU A 187 -6.41 9.87 1.59
N HIS A 188 -5.20 10.21 2.00
CA HIS A 188 -4.78 11.59 2.30
C HIS A 188 -4.73 12.49 1.06
N ASN A 189 -4.83 11.93 -0.15
CA ASN A 189 -5.02 12.68 -1.39
C ASN A 189 -6.42 13.31 -1.52
N LEU A 190 -7.36 12.97 -0.63
CA LEU A 190 -8.63 13.66 -0.49
C LEU A 190 -8.44 14.91 0.39
N ASP A 191 -8.64 16.09 -0.18
CA ASP A 191 -8.83 17.31 0.62
C ASP A 191 -10.27 17.39 1.11
N ILE A 192 -10.50 16.90 2.31
CA ILE A 192 -11.83 16.74 2.93
C ILE A 192 -12.43 18.09 3.34
N HIS A 193 -11.58 19.10 3.52
CA HIS A 193 -12.03 20.46 3.81
C HIS A 193 -12.53 21.15 2.53
N SER A 194 -12.16 20.63 1.35
CA SER A 194 -12.76 21.03 0.09
C SER A 194 -14.11 20.34 -0.14
N ARG A 195 -14.99 21.02 -0.87
CA ARG A 195 -16.25 20.42 -1.35
C ARG A 195 -16.00 19.15 -2.17
N ILE A 196 -14.98 19.15 -3.02
CA ILE A 196 -14.66 18.03 -3.91
C ILE A 196 -14.24 16.79 -3.12
N GLY A 197 -13.37 16.95 -2.12
CA GLY A 197 -12.95 15.82 -1.29
C GLY A 197 -14.07 15.32 -0.37
N ALA A 198 -14.96 16.20 0.10
CA ALA A 198 -16.17 15.79 0.81
C ALA A 198 -17.09 14.93 -0.08
N GLU A 199 -17.32 15.35 -1.33
CA GLU A 199 -18.08 14.56 -2.31
C GLU A 199 -17.40 13.22 -2.62
N ALA A 200 -16.06 13.18 -2.68
CA ALA A 200 -15.29 11.96 -2.91
C ALA A 200 -15.37 10.99 -1.71
N SER A 201 -15.39 11.49 -0.48
CA SER A 201 -15.68 10.70 0.73
C SER A 201 -17.09 10.11 0.69
N ASP A 202 -18.09 10.91 0.29
CA ASP A 202 -19.47 10.43 0.09
C ASP A 202 -19.54 9.33 -0.98
N GLN A 203 -18.70 9.41 -2.03
CA GLN A 203 -18.58 8.33 -3.03
C GLN A 203 -18.00 7.04 -2.45
N ILE A 204 -17.00 7.11 -1.57
CA ILE A 204 -16.47 5.92 -0.86
C ILE A 204 -17.56 5.30 0.01
N LYS A 205 -18.33 6.13 0.74
CA LYS A 205 -19.47 5.66 1.52
C LYS A 205 -20.47 4.92 0.63
N TYR A 206 -20.88 5.55 -0.46
CA TYR A 206 -21.84 5.00 -1.41
C TYR A 206 -21.40 3.64 -1.99
N LEU A 207 -20.12 3.53 -2.38
CA LEU A 207 -19.52 2.27 -2.82
C LEU A 207 -19.53 1.21 -1.71
N SER A 208 -19.23 1.58 -0.46
CA SER A 208 -19.19 0.65 0.68
C SER A 208 -20.55 0.09 1.09
N GLU A 209 -21.63 0.82 0.80
CA GLU A 209 -22.99 0.37 1.04
C GLU A 209 -23.48 -0.58 -0.06
N ARG A 210 -23.05 -0.35 -1.31
CA ARG A 210 -23.46 -1.14 -2.47
C ARG A 210 -22.62 -2.39 -2.72
N ILE A 211 -21.34 -2.35 -2.40
CA ILE A 211 -20.43 -3.50 -2.60
C ILE A 211 -20.45 -4.37 -1.33
N PRO A 212 -20.71 -5.69 -1.45
CA PRO A 212 -20.79 -6.61 -0.32
C PRO A 212 -19.42 -7.03 0.24
N ALA A 213 -18.55 -6.04 0.48
CA ALA A 213 -17.16 -6.21 0.86
C ALA A 213 -16.82 -5.46 2.16
N THR A 214 -15.72 -5.90 2.79
CA THR A 214 -15.06 -5.17 3.86
C THR A 214 -14.14 -4.13 3.23
N PHE A 215 -14.24 -2.88 3.67
CA PHE A 215 -13.39 -1.79 3.19
C PHE A 215 -12.25 -1.54 4.19
N VAL A 216 -11.03 -1.49 3.66
CA VAL A 216 -9.82 -1.12 4.39
C VAL A 216 -9.24 0.12 3.74
N LEU A 217 -9.09 1.19 4.51
CA LEU A 217 -8.64 2.49 4.04
C LEU A 217 -7.26 2.79 4.63
N ALA A 218 -6.31 3.26 3.83
CA ALA A 218 -4.98 3.62 4.28
C ALA A 218 -4.58 5.02 3.82
N GLY A 219 -3.83 5.72 4.65
CA GLY A 219 -3.42 7.10 4.36
C GLY A 219 -2.67 7.75 5.52
N VAL A 220 -2.17 8.95 5.26
CA VAL A 220 -1.45 9.75 6.25
C VAL A 220 -2.44 10.55 7.08
N ASP A 221 -2.25 10.54 8.39
CA ASP A 221 -2.96 11.38 9.37
C ASP A 221 -4.49 11.45 9.21
N ILE A 222 -5.12 10.32 8.90
CA ILE A 222 -6.57 10.25 8.66
C ILE A 222 -7.37 10.71 9.89
N GLU A 223 -6.80 10.56 11.08
CA GLU A 223 -7.36 11.05 12.35
C GLU A 223 -7.61 12.56 12.33
N GLY A 224 -6.67 13.35 11.81
CA GLY A 224 -6.75 14.80 11.72
C GLY A 224 -7.58 15.33 10.54
N THR A 225 -7.74 14.54 9.47
CA THR A 225 -8.38 15.01 8.21
C THR A 225 -9.90 15.24 8.30
N GLY A 226 -10.57 14.82 9.36
CA GLY A 226 -12.02 14.99 9.48
C GLY A 226 -12.85 14.17 8.50
N LEU A 227 -12.26 13.16 7.83
CA LEU A 227 -12.96 12.21 6.93
C LEU A 227 -14.22 11.61 7.54
N PHE A 228 -14.19 11.48 8.87
CA PHE A 228 -15.26 10.91 9.67
C PHE A 228 -15.83 11.88 10.72
N ALA A 229 -15.50 13.17 10.62
CA ALA A 229 -16.03 14.21 11.50
C ALA A 229 -17.41 14.72 11.02
N GLY A 230 -18.20 15.27 11.95
CA GLY A 230 -19.53 15.80 11.67
C GLY A 230 -20.63 14.75 11.44
N ARG A 231 -21.87 15.21 11.22
CA ARG A 231 -23.05 14.32 11.09
C ARG A 231 -22.97 13.34 9.92
N ARG A 232 -22.26 13.69 8.84
CA ARG A 232 -22.10 12.82 7.65
C ARG A 232 -21.03 11.73 7.85
N GLY A 233 -19.91 12.06 8.50
CA GLY A 233 -18.79 11.15 8.75
C GLY A 233 -18.96 10.24 9.97
N GLY A 234 -19.72 10.67 10.99
CA GLY A 234 -19.85 9.94 12.26
C GLY A 234 -20.47 8.54 12.16
N GLN A 235 -21.35 8.32 11.17
CA GLN A 235 -21.92 6.99 10.91
C GLN A 235 -20.86 6.00 10.40
N ILE A 236 -19.92 6.47 9.57
CA ILE A 236 -18.82 5.65 9.05
C ILE A 236 -17.78 5.46 10.15
N ALA A 237 -17.44 6.53 10.89
CA ALA A 237 -16.51 6.48 12.03
C ALA A 237 -16.88 5.37 13.03
N SER A 238 -18.18 5.24 13.34
CA SER A 238 -18.68 4.22 14.29
C SER A 238 -18.42 2.77 13.84
N ARG A 239 -18.25 2.54 12.53
CA ARG A 239 -18.11 1.21 11.93
C ARG A 239 -16.68 0.86 11.60
N TYR A 240 -15.79 1.84 11.54
CA TYR A 240 -14.39 1.63 11.20
C TYR A 240 -13.53 1.62 12.46
N SER A 241 -12.67 0.62 12.56
CA SER A 241 -11.61 0.66 13.58
C SER A 241 -10.35 1.23 12.99
N LEU A 242 -9.69 2.06 13.79
CA LEU A 242 -8.47 2.72 13.42
C LEU A 242 -7.26 1.97 13.99
N ILE A 243 -6.27 1.76 13.14
CA ILE A 243 -4.95 1.26 13.50
C ILE A 243 -3.95 2.38 13.21
N PRO A 244 -3.41 3.04 14.25
CA PRO A 244 -2.29 3.94 14.06
C PRO A 244 -1.02 3.14 13.77
N THR A 245 -0.21 3.67 12.88
CA THR A 245 1.08 3.11 12.49
C THR A 245 2.18 4.11 12.84
N SER A 246 3.28 3.60 13.36
CA SER A 246 4.46 4.40 13.71
C SER A 246 5.70 3.79 13.06
N SER A 247 6.72 4.62 12.90
CA SER A 247 7.99 4.17 12.32
C SER A 247 8.58 3.04 13.16
N PHE A 248 8.98 1.97 12.49
CA PHE A 248 9.58 0.82 13.15
C PHE A 248 10.92 1.23 13.78
N ARG A 249 10.97 1.37 15.11
CA ARG A 249 12.24 1.58 15.82
C ARG A 249 12.98 0.24 15.92
N HIS A 250 14.11 0.13 15.24
CA HIS A 250 15.10 -0.90 15.55
C HIS A 250 15.62 -0.66 16.97
N LYS A 251 15.12 -1.40 17.95
CA LYS A 251 15.83 -1.59 19.22
C LYS A 251 16.83 -2.72 19.01
N THR A 252 18.06 -2.39 18.65
CA THR A 252 19.18 -3.32 18.84
C THR A 252 19.77 -3.08 20.23
N PRO A 253 19.55 -3.97 21.22
CA PRO A 253 20.33 -3.96 22.45
C PRO A 253 21.73 -4.53 22.19
N ARG A 254 22.51 -3.92 21.28
CA ARG A 254 23.93 -4.25 21.06
C ARG A 254 24.67 -3.21 20.22
N ASN A 255 24.68 -1.93 20.62
CA ASN A 255 25.80 -1.05 20.24
C ASN A 255 25.91 0.19 21.14
N ARG A 256 26.40 0.00 22.37
CA ARG A 256 27.10 1.04 23.13
C ARG A 256 28.45 0.48 23.55
N ARG A 257 29.34 0.31 22.56
CA ARG A 257 30.79 0.31 22.78
C ARG A 257 31.41 1.16 21.67
N PRO A 258 32.10 2.27 21.98
CA PRO A 258 32.85 3.01 20.98
C PRO A 258 34.05 2.15 20.57
N GLY A 259 34.12 1.76 19.30
CA GLY A 259 35.23 0.98 18.74
C GLY A 259 34.78 -0.31 18.05
N SER A 260 34.29 -0.19 16.82
CA SER A 260 34.21 -1.31 15.87
C SER A 260 34.13 -0.74 14.44
N PRO A 261 35.05 -1.09 13.54
CA PRO A 261 35.10 -0.56 12.18
C PRO A 261 34.07 -1.31 11.32
N TRP A 262 32.93 -0.68 11.08
CA TRP A 262 32.03 -1.09 10.00
C TRP A 262 31.55 0.16 9.27
N SER A 263 32.23 0.48 8.17
CA SER A 263 31.86 1.53 7.22
C SER A 263 31.41 0.86 5.93
N PRO A 264 30.20 1.15 5.39
CA PRO A 264 29.79 0.65 4.07
C PRO A 264 30.63 1.27 2.95
N PRO A 265 30.99 0.53 1.88
CA PRO A 265 32.05 0.91 0.94
C PRO A 265 31.68 1.92 -0.17
N TRP A 266 30.51 2.58 -0.16
CA TRP A 266 30.07 3.37 -1.32
C TRP A 266 30.11 4.90 -1.16
N ARG A 267 30.87 5.46 -0.19
CA ARG A 267 31.16 6.91 -0.16
C ARG A 267 32.57 7.23 -0.64
N THR A 268 32.76 7.19 -1.95
CA THR A 268 33.81 7.98 -2.63
C THR A 268 33.43 8.17 -4.10
N HIS A 269 32.77 9.28 -4.41
CA HIS A 269 33.12 10.22 -5.50
C HIS A 269 31.99 11.21 -5.76
N CYS A 270 32.16 12.43 -5.26
CA CYS A 270 31.77 13.64 -5.97
C CYS A 270 32.65 14.76 -5.41
N GLY A 271 33.81 14.95 -6.03
CA GLY A 271 34.61 16.14 -5.85
C GLY A 271 33.92 17.30 -6.55
N CYS A 272 33.56 18.34 -5.79
CA CYS A 272 33.34 19.66 -6.35
C CYS A 272 33.97 20.67 -5.40
N THR A 273 35.20 21.07 -5.75
CA THR A 273 35.96 22.14 -5.11
C THR A 273 35.59 23.50 -5.69
N ARG A 274 35.59 24.51 -4.80
CA ARG A 274 35.66 25.98 -5.01
C ARG A 274 34.35 26.63 -5.47
N THR A 275 33.91 27.80 -4.99
CA THR A 275 34.47 28.89 -4.15
C THR A 275 33.34 29.90 -3.96
N ALA A 276 33.13 30.47 -2.77
CA ALA A 276 32.74 31.89 -2.60
C ALA A 276 32.57 32.29 -1.11
N ARG A 277 33.48 33.16 -0.68
CA ARG A 277 33.41 34.26 0.31
C ARG A 277 32.29 34.29 1.37
N ALA A 278 32.75 34.42 2.61
CA ALA A 278 32.04 35.00 3.76
C ALA A 278 31.70 36.50 3.55
N PRO A 279 30.79 37.04 4.37
CA PRO A 279 31.27 38.06 5.30
C PRO A 279 30.68 38.00 6.73
N SER A 280 31.59 38.33 7.66
CA SER A 280 31.45 39.15 8.88
C SER A 280 30.44 38.82 9.98
N CYS A 281 31.06 38.52 11.13
CA CYS A 281 30.63 38.70 12.51
C CYS A 281 29.68 39.88 12.78
N GLY A 282 28.61 39.60 13.52
CA GLY A 282 27.88 40.56 14.35
C GLY A 282 27.65 39.93 15.73
N SER A 283 28.23 40.54 16.77
CA SER A 283 28.08 40.15 18.17
C SER A 283 26.66 40.43 18.71
N PRO A 284 26.22 39.77 19.79
CA PRO A 284 24.82 39.79 20.25
C PRO A 284 24.54 40.91 21.26
N PRO A 285 23.27 41.24 21.53
CA PRO A 285 22.88 41.74 22.83
C PRO A 285 22.05 40.73 23.62
N THR A 286 22.41 40.68 24.89
CA THR A 286 21.97 39.85 26.01
C THR A 286 20.56 40.18 26.50
N CYS A 287 19.95 39.16 27.12
CA CYS A 287 18.72 39.18 27.91
C CYS A 287 18.58 40.40 28.84
N THR A 288 17.37 40.92 28.95
CA THR A 288 16.90 41.63 30.15
C THR A 288 15.55 41.04 30.56
N THR A 289 15.54 40.47 31.74
CA THR A 289 14.39 40.00 32.53
C THR A 289 13.48 41.15 32.96
N ALA A 290 12.17 40.93 32.96
CA ALA A 290 11.23 41.63 33.84
C ALA A 290 10.02 40.73 34.19
N PRO A 291 9.36 40.93 35.34
CA PRO A 291 8.63 39.89 36.07
C PRO A 291 7.12 39.87 35.78
N GLN A 292 6.48 38.83 36.34
CA GLN A 292 5.05 38.58 36.41
C GLN A 292 4.25 39.73 37.02
N ALA A 293 3.10 40.03 36.41
CA ALA A 293 1.83 40.33 37.06
C ALA A 293 0.70 39.84 36.13
#